data_AF-A0A844BBE8-F1
#
_entry.id   AF-A0A844BBE8-F1
#
_cell.length_a   1.000
_cell.length_b   1.000
_cell.length_c   1.000
_cell.angle_alpha   90.00
_cell.angle_beta   90.00
_cell.angle_gamma   90.00
#
_symmetry.space_group_name_H-M   'P 1'
#
loop_
_entity.id
_entity.type
_entity.pdbx_description
1 polymer ?
#
loop_
_entity_poly.entity_id
_entity_poly.type
_entity_poly.pdbx_seq_one_letter_code
_entity_poly.pdbx_strand_id
1 'polypeptide(L)'
;MFAAGKTVSAVCHAPGALHHVRAKDGSPLVKGKKVTGFTNTEEEAAQLTTIVPFLVQDMLVANGGTYSKAADWQPHVVTDGKLITGQNPASSQPAARAVLAKLQAQLQAQLQPH
;
A
#
# COMPACT_ATOMS: atom_id res chain seq x y z
N MET A 1 -2.39 -7.78 -12.10
CA MET A 1 -1.15 -8.05 -11.32
C MET A 1 -1.43 -8.90 -10.08
N PHE A 2 -2.17 -8.38 -9.09
CA PHE A 2 -2.34 -9.07 -7.80
C PHE A 2 -3.00 -10.46 -7.89
N ALA A 3 -4.09 -10.59 -8.65
CA ALA A 3 -4.78 -11.87 -8.84
C ALA A 3 -3.93 -12.95 -9.55
N ALA A 4 -2.93 -12.54 -10.32
CA ALA A 4 -1.93 -13.43 -10.93
C ALA A 4 -0.78 -13.78 -9.95
N GLY A 5 -0.94 -13.45 -8.66
CA GLY A 5 0.05 -13.73 -7.64
C GLY A 5 1.33 -12.88 -7.76
N LYS A 6 1.30 -11.74 -8.44
CA LYS A 6 2.45 -10.82 -8.50
C LYS A 6 2.47 -9.87 -7.31
N THR A 7 3.66 -9.52 -6.85
CA THR A 7 3.87 -8.45 -5.85
C THR A 7 3.39 -7.12 -6.42
N VAL A 8 2.65 -6.35 -5.63
CA VAL A 8 2.16 -5.00 -5.96
C VAL A 8 2.63 -4.05 -4.87
N SER A 9 3.22 -2.92 -5.28
CA SER A 9 3.70 -1.88 -4.38
C SER A 9 3.15 -0.51 -4.79
N ALA A 10 2.75 0.31 -3.82
CA ALA A 10 2.26 1.66 -4.02
C ALA A 10 2.66 2.57 -2.85
N VAL A 11 3.07 3.82 -3.12
CA VAL A 11 3.58 4.75 -2.12
C VAL A 11 2.88 6.11 -2.22
N CYS A 12 2.75 6.84 -1.12
CA CYS A 12 2.17 8.19 -1.08
C CYS A 12 0.68 8.15 -1.46
N HIS A 13 0.29 8.83 -2.54
CA HIS A 13 -1.08 8.81 -3.05
C HIS A 13 -1.41 7.58 -3.90
N ALA A 14 -0.40 6.85 -4.38
CA ALA A 14 -0.61 5.72 -5.28
C ALA A 14 -1.51 4.59 -4.72
N PRO A 15 -1.57 4.31 -3.40
CA PRO A 15 -2.60 3.43 -2.83
C PRO A 15 -4.03 3.86 -3.17
N GLY A 16 -4.25 5.13 -3.52
CA GLY A 16 -5.47 5.65 -4.14
C GLY A 16 -5.97 4.84 -5.34
N ALA A 17 -5.06 4.27 -6.13
CA ALA A 17 -5.39 3.40 -7.27
C ALA A 17 -6.12 2.11 -6.87
N LEU A 18 -6.13 1.76 -5.58
CA LEU A 18 -6.83 0.59 -5.06
C LEU A 18 -8.32 0.84 -4.77
N HIS A 19 -8.81 2.08 -4.90
CA HIS A 19 -10.17 2.49 -4.54
C HIS A 19 -11.27 1.58 -5.11
N HIS A 20 -11.16 1.23 -6.39
CA HIS A 20 -12.14 0.39 -7.08
C HIS A 20 -11.62 -1.01 -7.41
N VAL A 21 -10.45 -1.39 -6.89
CA VAL A 21 -9.90 -2.73 -7.14
C VAL A 21 -10.62 -3.74 -6.25
N ARG A 22 -11.03 -4.85 -6.86
CA ARG A 22 -11.76 -5.94 -6.19
C ARG A 22 -10.93 -7.23 -6.13
N ALA A 23 -11.12 -7.98 -5.06
CA ALA A 23 -10.66 -9.35 -4.94
C ALA A 23 -11.55 -10.30 -5.76
N LYS A 24 -11.17 -11.58 -5.85
CA LYS A 24 -11.91 -12.58 -6.65
C LYS A 24 -13.35 -12.80 -6.17
N ASP A 25 -13.61 -12.55 -4.89
CA ASP A 25 -14.93 -12.65 -4.26
C ASP A 25 -15.77 -11.37 -4.42
N GLY A 26 -15.29 -10.37 -5.17
CA GLY A 26 -15.96 -9.09 -5.39
C GLY A 26 -15.79 -8.07 -4.25
N SER A 27 -15.14 -8.44 -3.15
CA SER A 27 -14.86 -7.50 -2.04
C SER A 27 -13.74 -6.52 -2.41
N PRO A 28 -13.65 -5.33 -1.76
CA PRO A 28 -12.50 -4.44 -1.96
C PRO A 28 -11.18 -5.15 -1.69
N LEU A 29 -10.18 -4.94 -2.56
CA LEU A 29 -8.91 -5.69 -2.46
C LEU A 29 -8.22 -5.51 -1.10
N VAL A 30 -8.34 -4.32 -0.50
CA VAL A 30 -7.71 -3.98 0.78
C VAL A 30 -8.48 -4.46 2.00
N LYS A 31 -9.68 -5.04 1.84
CA LYS A 31 -10.51 -5.50 2.96
C LYS A 31 -9.74 -6.52 3.82
N GLY A 32 -9.60 -6.21 5.11
CA GLY A 32 -8.88 -7.01 6.10
C GLY A 32 -7.36 -7.03 5.95
N LYS A 33 -6.78 -6.25 5.02
CA LYS A 33 -5.32 -6.17 4.82
C LYS A 33 -4.72 -5.02 5.61
N LYS A 34 -3.50 -5.22 6.10
CA LYS A 34 -2.69 -4.12 6.65
C LYS A 34 -2.24 -3.22 5.50
N VAL A 35 -2.49 -1.92 5.64
CA VAL A 35 -2.16 -0.92 4.60
C VAL A 35 -1.67 0.38 5.21
N THR A 36 -0.99 1.17 4.39
CA THR A 36 -0.69 2.58 4.64
C THR A 36 -0.77 3.36 3.32
N GLY A 37 -0.56 4.67 3.38
CA GLY A 37 -0.65 5.62 2.29
C GLY A 37 -0.61 7.03 2.85
N PHE A 38 -0.64 8.04 1.99
CA PHE A 38 -0.53 9.44 2.43
C PHE A 38 -1.57 9.75 3.49
N THR A 39 -1.13 10.32 4.62
CA THR A 39 -2.00 10.54 5.77
C THR A 39 -2.91 11.75 5.51
N ASN A 40 -4.07 11.80 6.17
CA ASN A 40 -4.90 13.00 6.11
C ASN A 40 -4.17 14.23 6.66
N THR A 41 -3.30 14.05 7.66
CA THR A 41 -2.52 15.14 8.28
C THR A 41 -1.40 15.65 7.36
N GLU A 42 -0.77 14.77 6.57
CA GLU A 42 0.15 15.17 5.50
C GLU A 42 -0.58 15.90 4.36
N GLU A 43 -1.80 15.50 4.01
CA GLU A 43 -2.63 16.20 3.01
C GLU A 43 -3.08 17.58 3.49
N GLU A 44 -3.47 17.69 4.76
CA GLU A 44 -3.81 18.97 5.40
C GLU A 44 -2.60 19.91 5.45
N ALA A 45 -1.42 19.40 5.80
CA ALA A 45 -0.18 20.16 5.77
C ALA A 45 0.20 20.61 4.36
N ALA A 46 -0.18 19.85 3.32
CA ALA A 46 -0.01 20.24 1.93
C ALA A 46 -1.06 21.27 1.44
N GLN A 47 -2.09 21.56 2.25
CA GLN A 47 -3.19 22.48 1.93
C GLN A 47 -4.02 22.05 0.71
N LEU A 48 -4.06 20.75 0.41
CA LEU A 48 -4.74 20.20 -0.77
C LEU A 48 -6.02 19.42 -0.43
N THR A 49 -6.40 19.34 0.84
CA THR A 49 -7.54 18.55 1.33
C THR A 49 -8.86 18.89 0.64
N THR A 50 -9.09 20.14 0.25
CA THR A 50 -10.31 20.59 -0.44
C THR A 50 -10.23 20.49 -1.97
N ILE A 51 -9.05 20.13 -2.50
CA ILE A 51 -8.78 20.04 -3.94
C ILE A 51 -8.83 18.57 -4.39
N VAL A 52 -8.32 17.66 -3.56
CA VAL A 52 -8.31 16.24 -3.90
C VAL A 52 -9.74 15.66 -3.91
N PRO A 53 -10.06 14.75 -4.84
CA PRO A 53 -11.40 14.19 -4.96
C PRO A 53 -11.77 13.25 -3.80
N PHE A 54 -10.77 12.75 -3.07
CA PHE A 54 -10.91 11.97 -1.85
C PHE A 54 -9.57 11.91 -1.11
N LEU A 55 -9.62 11.58 0.19
CA LEU A 55 -8.43 11.34 1.01
C LEU A 55 -8.05 9.86 0.98
N VAL A 56 -6.75 9.58 0.78
CA VAL A 56 -6.26 8.21 0.57
C VAL A 56 -6.43 7.35 1.83
N GLN A 57 -6.10 7.88 3.00
CA GLN A 57 -6.29 7.19 4.27
C GLN A 57 -7.78 6.84 4.49
N ASP A 58 -8.69 7.80 4.31
CA ASP A 58 -10.13 7.56 4.51
C ASP A 58 -10.67 6.53 3.52
N MET A 59 -10.28 6.62 2.25
CA MET A 59 -10.66 5.63 1.25
C MET A 59 -10.19 4.22 1.63
N LEU A 60 -8.94 4.07 2.09
CA LEU A 60 -8.40 2.77 2.50
C LEU A 60 -9.16 2.19 3.69
N VAL A 61 -9.48 3.02 4.68
CA VAL A 61 -10.29 2.61 5.85
C VAL A 61 -11.72 2.25 5.44
N ALA A 62 -12.36 3.06 4.60
CA ALA A 62 -13.72 2.82 4.11
C ALA A 62 -13.82 1.52 3.29
N ASN A 63 -12.78 1.15 2.55
CA ASN A 63 -12.67 -0.13 1.87
C ASN A 63 -12.30 -1.31 2.80
N GLY A 64 -12.24 -1.10 4.11
CA GLY A 64 -11.99 -2.12 5.13
C GLY A 64 -10.51 -2.46 5.33
N GLY A 65 -9.59 -1.60 4.89
CA GLY A 65 -8.16 -1.74 5.15
C GLY A 65 -7.81 -1.43 6.61
N THR A 66 -6.95 -2.24 7.20
CA THR A 66 -6.37 -1.99 8.53
C THR A 66 -5.22 -0.97 8.36
N TYR A 67 -5.58 0.31 8.37
CA TYR A 67 -4.66 1.40 8.14
C TYR A 67 -3.74 1.64 9.34
N SER A 68 -2.46 1.92 9.08
CA SER A 68 -1.49 2.38 10.07
C SER A 68 -0.59 3.47 9.48
N LYS A 69 -0.07 4.34 10.34
CA LYS A 69 0.84 5.43 9.96
C LYS A 69 1.93 5.64 11.00
N ALA A 70 3.07 6.17 10.56
CA ALA A 70 4.05 6.81 11.43
C ALA A 70 3.72 8.30 11.59
N ALA A 71 4.58 9.04 12.29
CA ALA A 71 4.54 10.49 12.27
C ALA A 71 4.65 11.02 10.83
N ASP A 72 4.07 12.19 10.58
CA ASP A 72 4.07 12.79 9.25
C ASP A 72 5.52 12.97 8.74
N TRP A 73 5.69 12.74 7.45
CA TRP A 73 6.96 12.80 6.72
C TRP A 73 8.01 11.75 7.13
N GLN A 74 7.73 10.90 8.12
CA GLN A 74 8.58 9.77 8.48
C GLN A 74 8.33 8.57 7.56
N PRO A 75 9.36 7.78 7.24
CA PRO A 75 9.18 6.58 6.43
C PRO A 75 8.34 5.54 7.17
N HIS A 76 7.30 5.02 6.50
CA HIS A 76 6.48 3.92 7.00
C HIS A 76 6.07 3.01 5.85
N VAL A 77 6.32 1.72 5.98
CA VAL A 77 6.03 0.71 4.95
C VAL A 77 5.32 -0.45 5.59
N VAL A 78 4.18 -0.83 5.01
CA VAL A 78 3.39 -1.98 5.44
C VAL A 78 3.42 -3.04 4.34
N THR A 79 3.79 -4.27 4.71
CA THR A 79 3.73 -5.44 3.83
C THR A 79 2.70 -6.43 4.35
N ASP A 80 1.69 -6.73 3.54
CA ASP A 80 0.68 -7.76 3.79
C ASP A 80 0.65 -8.74 2.62
N GLY A 81 1.26 -9.91 2.81
CA GLY A 81 1.43 -10.91 1.76
C GLY A 81 2.21 -10.37 0.56
N LYS A 82 1.49 -10.11 -0.54
CA LYS A 82 2.03 -9.58 -1.82
C LYS A 82 1.70 -8.11 -2.04
N LEU A 83 0.99 -7.47 -1.12
CA LEU A 83 0.68 -6.04 -1.16
C LEU A 83 1.68 -5.31 -0.27
N ILE A 84 2.39 -4.34 -0.85
CA ILE A 84 3.29 -3.45 -0.15
C ILE A 84 2.74 -2.04 -0.32
N THR A 85 2.62 -1.30 0.78
CA THR A 85 2.19 0.10 0.74
C THR A 85 3.15 0.97 1.54
N GLY A 86 3.39 2.19 1.09
CA GLY A 86 4.24 3.17 1.77
C GLY A 86 3.52 4.50 1.99
N GLN A 87 3.77 5.13 3.13
CA GLN A 87 3.02 6.30 3.57
C GLN A 87 3.26 7.53 2.68
N ASN A 88 4.51 7.88 2.43
CA ASN A 88 4.91 9.18 1.87
C ASN A 88 6.20 9.06 1.02
N PRO A 89 6.74 10.14 0.43
CA PRO A 89 7.94 10.07 -0.40
C PRO A 89 9.15 9.44 0.31
N ALA A 90 9.33 9.69 1.61
CA ALA A 90 10.40 9.09 2.43
C ALA A 90 10.28 7.56 2.51
N SER A 91 9.09 7.02 2.27
CA SER A 91 8.82 5.58 2.26
C SER A 91 9.21 4.89 0.95
N SER A 92 9.62 5.62 -0.09
CA SER A 92 9.91 5.06 -1.42
C SER A 92 11.07 4.05 -1.40
N GLN A 93 12.21 4.44 -0.82
CA GLN A 93 13.39 3.59 -0.72
C GLN A 93 13.14 2.34 0.13
N PRO A 94 12.56 2.41 1.35
CA PRO A 94 12.24 1.20 2.11
C PRO A 94 11.17 0.32 1.42
N ALA A 95 10.20 0.90 0.71
CA ALA A 95 9.22 0.12 -0.06
C ALA A 95 9.90 -0.66 -1.21
N ALA A 96 10.84 -0.04 -1.92
CA ALA A 96 11.64 -0.70 -2.94
C ALA A 96 12.47 -1.86 -2.37
N ARG A 97 13.09 -1.68 -1.20
CA ARG A 97 13.79 -2.76 -0.48
C ARG A 97 12.84 -3.92 -0.13
N ALA A 98 11.63 -3.64 0.34
CA ALA A 98 10.63 -4.66 0.64
C ALA A 98 10.21 -5.44 -0.62
N VAL A 99 10.06 -4.77 -1.76
CA VAL A 99 9.78 -5.41 -3.05
C VAL A 99 10.92 -6.34 -3.45
N LEU A 100 12.17 -5.87 -3.40
CA LEU A 100 13.34 -6.68 -3.75
C LEU A 100 13.43 -7.93 -2.88
N ALA A 101 13.26 -7.79 -1.56
CA ALA A 101 13.25 -8.92 -0.64
C ALA A 101 12.14 -9.94 -0.99
N LYS A 102 10.94 -9.48 -1.36
CA LYS A 102 9.85 -10.36 -1.79
C LYS A 102 10.16 -11.09 -3.09
N LEU A 103 10.75 -10.42 -4.08
CA LEU A 103 11.11 -11.04 -5.35
C LEU A 103 12.24 -12.08 -5.16
N GLN A 104 13.24 -11.76 -4.33
CA GLN A 104 14.32 -12.70 -3.99
C GLN A 104 13.78 -13.96 -3.31
N ALA A 105 12.91 -13.81 -2.31
CA ALA A 105 12.30 -14.95 -1.62
C ALA A 105 11.44 -15.81 -2.58
N GLN A 106 10.71 -15.18 -3.51
CA GLN A 106 9.95 -15.90 -4.54
C GLN A 106 10.85 -16.69 -5.49
N LEU A 107 11.96 -16.10 -5.92
CA LEU A 107 12.93 -16.79 -6.78
C LEU A 107 13.56 -17.98 -6.05
N GLN A 108 13.97 -17.81 -4.79
CA GLN A 108 14.54 -18.90 -3.97
C GLN A 108 13.54 -20.05 -3.81
N ALA A 109 12.28 -19.75 -3.52
CA ALA A 109 11.23 -20.77 -3.40
C ALA A 109 10.97 -21.53 -4.72
N GLN A 110 11.21 -20.91 -5.87
CA GLN A 110 11.10 -21.57 -7.19
C GLN A 110 12.31 -22.46 -7.51
N LEU A 111 13.46 -22.23 -6.87
CA LEU A 111 14.71 -22.93 -7.14
C LEU A 111 14.99 -24.09 -6.18
N GLN A 112 14.22 -24.25 -5.09
CA GLN A 112 14.38 -25.38 -4.18
C GLN A 112 13.66 -26.62 -4.73
N PRO A 113 14.34 -27.78 -4.89
CA PRO A 113 13.68 -29.02 -5.27
C PRO A 113 12.75 -29.48 -4.12
N HIS A 114 11.54 -29.91 -4.49
CA HIS A 114 10.59 -30.53 -3.58
C HIS A 114 11.10 -31.87 -3.05
#